data_AF-A0A371DCE8-F1
#
_entry.id   AF-A0A371DCE8-F1
#
_cell.length_a   1.000
_cell.length_b   1.000
_cell.length_c   1.000
_cell.angle_alpha   90.00
_cell.angle_beta   90.00
_cell.angle_gamma   90.00
#
_symmetry.space_group_name_H-M   'P 1'
#
loop_
_entity.id
_entity.type
_entity.pdbx_description
1 polymer ?
#
loop_
_entity_poly.entity_id
_entity_poly.type
_entity_poly.pdbx_seq_one_letter_code
_entity_poly.pdbx_strand_id
1 'polypeptide(L)'
;RRQTRQSARSTRASPSPDLDELVLVYPFFGTGAVNVTRGDLKRLDPGQYLNDTIIEFGLKVWLEELRKDQPELAEQVHVFNSFFYKKLVTKKNVADTYASVRKWTSKVDIFSKKYIIVPINEK
;
A
#
# COMPACT_ATOMS: atom_id res chain seq x y z
N ARG A 1 -61.49 0.38 27.60
CA ARG A 1 -60.54 0.79 26.52
C ARG A 1 -59.22 1.20 27.18
N ARG A 2 -58.29 0.26 27.40
CA ARG A 2 -57.03 0.47 28.16
C ARG A 2 -55.89 0.42 27.15
N GLN A 3 -55.25 1.56 26.87
CA GLN A 3 -54.14 1.67 25.91
C GLN A 3 -52.85 1.20 26.56
N THR A 4 -52.27 0.13 26.04
CA THR A 4 -50.89 -0.29 26.30
C THR A 4 -49.93 0.61 25.53
N ARG A 5 -49.10 1.39 26.25
CA ARG A 5 -47.95 2.10 25.68
C ARG A 5 -46.89 1.06 25.28
N GLN A 6 -46.70 0.86 23.98
CA GLN A 6 -45.54 0.15 23.46
C GLN A 6 -44.32 1.09 23.54
N SER A 7 -43.34 0.74 24.39
CA SER A 7 -42.02 1.37 24.35
C SER A 7 -41.30 0.92 23.09
N ALA A 8 -41.06 1.86 22.17
CA ALA A 8 -40.22 1.64 21.02
C ALA A 8 -38.79 1.31 21.48
N ARG A 9 -38.33 0.10 21.15
CA ARG A 9 -36.96 -0.34 21.39
C ARG A 9 -36.05 0.41 20.42
N SER A 10 -35.42 1.48 20.88
CA SER A 10 -34.35 2.16 20.14
C SER A 10 -33.23 1.16 19.91
N THR A 11 -33.09 0.68 18.68
CA THR A 11 -31.89 -0.02 18.23
C THR A 11 -30.75 0.99 18.27
N ARG A 12 -29.93 0.96 19.33
CA ARG A 12 -28.64 1.66 19.35
C ARG A 12 -27.86 1.18 18.13
N ALA A 13 -27.68 2.06 17.15
CA ALA A 13 -26.74 1.83 16.07
C ALA A 13 -25.37 1.57 16.70
N SER A 14 -24.75 0.45 16.34
CA SER A 14 -23.36 0.18 16.70
C SER A 14 -22.49 1.35 16.23
N PRO A 15 -21.49 1.80 17.00
CA PRO A 15 -20.59 2.85 16.52
C PRO A 15 -20.01 2.42 15.17
N SER A 16 -20.03 3.35 14.21
CA SER A 16 -19.42 3.13 12.91
C SER A 16 -17.95 2.73 13.12
N PRO A 17 -17.46 1.68 12.45
CA PRO A 17 -16.09 1.23 12.64
C PRO A 17 -15.11 2.34 12.25
N ASP A 18 -14.14 2.59 13.12
CA ASP A 18 -13.09 3.57 12.92
C ASP A 18 -12.24 3.17 11.70
N LEU A 19 -12.18 4.04 10.70
CA LEU A 19 -11.44 3.77 9.46
C LEU A 19 -9.93 3.91 9.67
N ASP A 20 -9.50 4.68 10.66
CA ASP A 20 -8.08 4.92 10.94
C ASP A 20 -7.51 3.85 11.88
N GLU A 21 -8.33 2.91 12.33
CA GLU A 21 -7.91 1.76 13.13
C GLU A 21 -6.85 0.95 12.38
N LEU A 22 -5.67 0.82 12.97
CA LEU A 22 -4.57 0.03 12.45
C LEU A 22 -4.93 -1.46 12.53
N VAL A 23 -4.99 -2.13 11.38
CA VAL A 23 -5.33 -3.55 11.27
C VAL A 23 -4.09 -4.41 11.15
N LEU A 24 -3.07 -3.93 10.42
CA LEU A 24 -1.85 -4.68 10.15
C LEU A 24 -0.65 -3.74 9.97
N VAL A 25 0.51 -4.18 10.45
CA VAL A 25 1.82 -3.58 10.16
C VAL A 25 2.68 -4.65 9.49
N TYR A 26 3.19 -4.37 8.28
CA TYR A 26 3.96 -5.35 7.51
C TYR A 26 5.19 -4.76 6.80
N PRO A 27 6.38 -5.38 6.88
CA PRO A 27 6.69 -6.60 7.64
C PRO A 27 6.55 -6.38 9.15
N PHE A 28 6.28 -7.47 9.89
CA PHE A 28 6.09 -7.44 11.34
C PHE A 28 7.35 -6.99 12.10
N PHE A 29 8.52 -7.15 11.48
CA PHE A 29 9.81 -6.78 12.03
C PHE A 29 10.66 -6.13 10.95
N GLY A 30 11.59 -5.27 11.35
CA GLY A 30 12.51 -4.59 10.45
C GLY A 30 12.06 -3.18 10.08
N THR A 31 12.69 -2.63 9.05
CA THR A 31 12.45 -1.24 8.59
C THR A 31 11.59 -1.22 7.33
N GLY A 32 10.88 -0.11 7.12
CA GLY A 32 10.02 0.05 5.94
C GLY A 32 8.69 -0.68 6.07
N ALA A 33 8.11 -0.75 7.26
CA ALA A 33 6.78 -1.29 7.45
C ALA A 33 5.69 -0.41 6.80
N VAL A 34 4.68 -1.08 6.25
CA VAL A 34 3.42 -0.48 5.76
C VAL A 34 2.37 -0.67 6.84
N ASN A 35 1.71 0.42 7.18
CA ASN A 35 0.59 0.41 8.11
C ASN A 35 -0.70 0.32 7.29
N VAL A 36 -1.44 -0.78 7.46
CA VAL A 36 -2.72 -1.02 6.80
C VAL A 36 -3.81 -0.74 7.82
N THR A 37 -4.62 0.28 7.52
CA THR A 37 -5.78 0.65 8.32
C THR A 37 -7.04 -0.10 7.88
N ARG A 38 -8.10 0.01 8.67
CA ARG A 38 -9.42 -0.51 8.30
C ARG A 38 -9.97 0.18 7.05
N GLY A 39 -9.67 1.46 6.85
CA GLY A 39 -10.01 2.20 5.64
C GLY A 39 -9.29 1.66 4.40
N ASP A 40 -8.00 1.35 4.52
CA ASP A 40 -7.23 0.70 3.45
C ASP A 40 -7.83 -0.67 3.10
N LEU A 41 -8.19 -1.46 4.12
CA LEU A 41 -8.77 -2.79 3.92
C LEU A 41 -10.08 -2.73 3.11
N LYS A 42 -10.93 -1.72 3.35
CA LYS A 42 -12.17 -1.52 2.57
C LYS A 42 -11.91 -1.23 1.09
N ARG A 43 -10.70 -0.81 0.69
CA ARG A 43 -10.34 -0.60 -0.72
C ARG A 43 -10.23 -1.92 -1.50
N LEU A 44 -10.22 -3.07 -0.81
CA LEU A 44 -10.30 -4.38 -1.43
C LEU A 44 -11.74 -4.81 -1.77
N ASP A 45 -12.76 -4.08 -1.31
CA ASP A 45 -14.16 -4.42 -1.60
C ASP A 45 -14.47 -4.32 -3.11
N PRO A 46 -15.38 -5.16 -3.63
CA PRO A 46 -15.76 -5.13 -5.03
C PRO A 46 -16.17 -3.73 -5.51
N GLY A 47 -15.66 -3.34 -6.69
CA GLY A 47 -15.95 -2.04 -7.29
C GLY A 47 -15.19 -0.86 -6.68
N GLN A 48 -14.27 -1.08 -5.74
CA GLN A 48 -13.35 -0.05 -5.24
C GLN A 48 -12.02 -0.08 -6.01
N TYR A 49 -11.39 1.09 -6.15
CA TYR A 49 -10.00 1.15 -6.62
C TYR A 49 -9.04 0.83 -5.47
N LEU A 50 -7.98 0.09 -5.74
CA LEU A 50 -6.89 -0.06 -4.78
C LEU A 50 -6.23 1.29 -4.51
N ASN A 51 -5.72 1.49 -3.30
CA ASN A 51 -4.91 2.65 -2.97
C ASN A 51 -3.42 2.28 -2.86
N ASP A 52 -2.58 3.30 -2.72
CA ASP A 52 -1.12 3.15 -2.65
C ASP A 52 -0.68 2.20 -1.52
N THR A 53 -1.33 2.28 -0.35
CA THR A 53 -1.04 1.41 0.80
C THR A 53 -1.23 -0.06 0.47
N ILE A 54 -2.36 -0.42 -0.15
CA ILE A 54 -2.67 -1.81 -0.50
C ILE A 54 -1.75 -2.33 -1.62
N ILE A 55 -1.43 -1.50 -2.61
CA ILE A 55 -0.46 -1.86 -3.65
C ILE A 55 0.93 -2.09 -3.06
N GLU A 56 1.41 -1.18 -2.19
CA GLU A 56 2.72 -1.33 -1.54
C GLU A 56 2.76 -2.58 -0.66
N PHE A 57 1.70 -2.83 0.12
CA PHE A 57 1.57 -4.03 0.94
C PHE A 57 1.63 -5.31 0.08
N GLY A 58 0.80 -5.40 -0.97
CA GLY A 58 0.73 -6.58 -1.82
C GLY A 58 2.06 -6.89 -2.51
N LEU A 59 2.76 -5.86 -2.99
CA LEU A 59 4.08 -6.03 -3.62
C LEU A 59 5.15 -6.52 -2.64
N LYS A 60 5.09 -6.09 -1.37
CA LYS A 60 6.02 -6.60 -0.34
C LYS A 60 5.74 -8.06 0.01
N VAL A 61 4.46 -8.43 0.16
CA VAL A 61 4.07 -9.82 0.40
C VAL A 61 4.53 -10.71 -0.76
N TRP A 62 4.22 -10.32 -1.99
CA TRP A 62 4.64 -11.05 -3.18
C TRP A 62 6.16 -11.21 -3.27
N LEU A 63 6.94 -10.14 -3.04
CA LEU A 63 8.39 -10.23 -3.09
C LEU A 63 8.96 -11.12 -1.97
N GLU A 64 8.33 -11.15 -0.81
CA GLU A 64 8.72 -12.01 0.31
C GLU A 64 8.39 -13.48 0.04
N GLU A 65 7.25 -13.77 -0.58
CA GLU A 65 6.91 -15.11 -1.08
C GLU A 65 7.91 -15.55 -2.15
N LEU A 66 8.25 -14.66 -3.10
CA LEU A 66 9.26 -14.93 -4.11
C LEU A 66 10.64 -15.24 -3.49
N ARG A 67 11.03 -14.56 -2.41
CA ARG A 67 12.28 -14.86 -1.69
C ARG A 67 12.29 -16.25 -1.07
N LYS A 68 11.13 -16.71 -0.59
CA LYS A 68 11.00 -18.05 0.02
C LYS A 68 11.06 -19.14 -1.05
N ASP A 69 10.36 -18.93 -2.16
CA ASP A 69 10.24 -19.94 -3.21
C ASP A 69 11.44 -19.95 -4.18
N GLN A 70 11.96 -18.76 -4.50
CA GLN A 70 13.00 -18.54 -5.52
C GLN A 70 13.95 -17.39 -5.11
N PRO A 71 14.82 -17.60 -4.09
CA PRO A 71 15.67 -16.56 -3.54
C PRO A 71 16.58 -15.89 -4.58
N GLU A 72 17.19 -16.68 -5.48
CA GLU A 72 18.06 -16.16 -6.53
C GLU A 72 17.32 -15.24 -7.52
N LEU A 73 16.04 -15.51 -7.80
CA LEU A 73 15.22 -14.66 -8.65
C LEU A 73 14.83 -13.39 -7.90
N ALA A 74 14.47 -13.51 -6.62
CA ALA A 74 14.10 -12.36 -5.80
C ALA A 74 15.25 -11.35 -5.66
N GLU A 75 16.50 -11.81 -5.59
CA GLU A 75 17.68 -10.93 -5.59
C GLU A 75 17.85 -10.15 -6.90
N GLN A 76 17.33 -10.67 -8.01
CA GLN A 76 17.36 -10.02 -9.32
C GLN A 76 16.21 -9.02 -9.54
N VAL A 77 15.28 -8.89 -8.58
CA VAL A 77 14.12 -8.02 -8.66
C VAL A 77 14.30 -6.82 -7.73
N HIS A 78 14.01 -5.62 -8.25
CA HIS A 78 13.83 -4.43 -7.43
C HIS A 78 12.43 -3.86 -7.61
N VAL A 79 11.78 -3.52 -6.50
CA VAL A 79 10.42 -2.96 -6.50
C VAL A 79 10.48 -1.56 -5.90
N PHE A 80 10.06 -0.56 -6.67
CA PHE A 80 9.81 0.78 -6.17
C PHE A 80 8.42 0.87 -5.54
N ASN A 81 8.23 1.79 -4.58
CA ASN A 81 6.88 2.14 -4.14
C ASN A 81 6.15 2.98 -5.22
N SER A 82 4.83 3.14 -5.06
CA SER A 82 3.99 3.84 -6.05
C SER A 82 4.27 5.34 -6.19
N PHE A 83 5.01 5.95 -5.26
CA PHE A 83 5.38 7.36 -5.33
C PHE A 83 6.59 7.63 -6.24
N PHE A 84 7.39 6.62 -6.55
CA PHE A 84 8.60 6.79 -7.37
C PHE A 84 8.26 7.39 -8.74
N TYR A 85 7.33 6.77 -9.47
CA TYR A 85 6.96 7.24 -10.81
C TYR A 85 6.37 8.65 -10.78
N LYS A 86 5.45 8.90 -9.85
CA LYS A 86 4.85 10.22 -9.64
C LYS A 86 5.92 11.29 -9.46
N LYS A 87 6.97 11.00 -8.68
CA LYS A 87 8.09 11.91 -8.47
C LYS A 87 8.94 12.08 -9.73
N LEU A 88 9.19 10.98 -10.45
CA LEU A 88 9.96 10.94 -11.68
C LEU A 88 9.35 11.85 -12.77
N VAL A 89 8.02 11.85 -12.93
CA VAL A 89 7.38 12.64 -13.99
C VAL A 89 7.04 14.08 -13.60
N THR A 90 7.36 14.51 -12.38
CA THR A 90 6.98 15.84 -11.86
C THR A 90 7.71 17.00 -12.56
N LYS A 91 8.93 16.77 -13.07
CA LYS A 91 9.80 17.83 -13.60
C LYS A 91 9.98 17.70 -15.12
N LYS A 92 10.19 18.84 -15.79
CA LYS A 92 10.25 18.91 -17.27
C LYS A 92 11.64 18.62 -17.84
N ASN A 93 12.70 18.83 -17.05
CA ASN A 93 14.07 18.56 -17.48
C ASN A 93 14.60 17.29 -16.78
N VAL A 94 15.57 16.64 -17.41
CA VAL A 94 16.16 15.39 -16.89
C VAL A 94 16.96 15.64 -15.62
N ALA A 95 17.68 16.77 -15.52
CA ALA A 95 18.54 17.10 -14.39
C ALA A 95 17.76 17.25 -13.07
N ASP A 96 16.67 18.04 -13.07
CA ASP A 96 15.85 18.26 -11.88
C ASP A 96 15.03 17.02 -11.54
N THR A 97 14.60 16.27 -12.57
CA THR A 97 13.95 14.96 -12.40
C THR A 97 14.86 14.02 -11.63
N TYR A 98 16.08 13.79 -12.12
CA TYR A 98 17.04 12.90 -11.47
C TYR A 98 17.39 13.37 -10.06
N ALA A 99 17.61 14.67 -9.86
CA ALA A 99 17.89 15.22 -8.53
C ALA A 99 16.79 14.89 -7.51
N SER A 100 15.53 14.81 -7.95
CA SER A 100 14.38 14.50 -7.09
C SER A 100 14.26 13.02 -6.70
N VAL A 101 14.84 12.11 -7.49
CA VAL A 101 14.78 10.66 -7.26
C VAL A 101 16.13 10.03 -6.93
N ARG A 102 17.27 10.72 -7.04
CA ARG A 102 18.62 10.15 -6.86
C ARG A 102 18.84 9.41 -5.53
N LYS A 103 18.14 9.81 -4.45
CA LYS A 103 18.26 9.17 -3.14
C LYS A 103 17.53 7.83 -3.07
N TRP A 104 16.59 7.58 -3.97
CA TRP A 104 15.78 6.36 -3.98
C TRP A 104 16.60 5.11 -4.33
N THR A 105 17.66 5.28 -5.11
CA THR A 105 18.62 4.22 -5.46
C THR A 105 19.91 4.30 -4.64
N SER A 106 19.99 5.15 -3.61
CA SER A 106 21.23 5.39 -2.86
C SER A 106 21.79 4.16 -2.13
N LYS A 107 20.94 3.15 -1.86
CA LYS A 107 21.30 1.93 -1.15
C LYS A 107 21.16 0.67 -2.01
N VAL A 108 20.90 0.82 -3.31
CA VAL A 108 20.63 -0.30 -4.21
C VAL A 108 21.20 -0.01 -5.59
N ASP A 109 22.03 -0.91 -6.08
CA ASP A 109 22.44 -0.89 -7.48
C ASP A 109 21.33 -1.49 -8.33
N ILE A 110 20.52 -0.65 -8.96
CA ILE A 110 19.43 -1.09 -9.83
C ILE A 110 19.91 -1.66 -11.18
N PHE A 111 21.14 -1.37 -11.60
CA PHE A 111 21.70 -1.89 -12.86
C PHE A 111 22.15 -3.35 -12.71
N SER A 112 22.41 -3.80 -11.48
CA SER A 112 22.64 -5.22 -11.17
C SER A 112 21.37 -6.07 -11.24
N LYS A 113 20.19 -5.46 -11.35
CA LYS A 113 18.89 -6.14 -11.30
C LYS A 113 18.41 -6.49 -12.71
N LYS A 114 17.80 -7.66 -12.84
CA LYS A 114 17.20 -8.12 -14.10
C LYS A 114 15.80 -7.54 -14.31
N TYR A 115 15.08 -7.31 -13.21
CA TYR A 115 13.71 -6.81 -13.23
C TYR A 115 13.57 -5.60 -12.30
N ILE A 116 12.99 -4.53 -12.82
CA ILE A 116 12.64 -3.33 -12.06
C ILE A 116 11.13 -3.13 -12.18
N ILE A 117 10.44 -3.21 -11.05
CA ILE A 117 8.99 -3.04 -10.97
C ILE A 117 8.71 -1.62 -10.49
N VAL A 118 7.96 -0.89 -11.31
CA VAL A 118 7.51 0.48 -11.03
C VAL A 118 5.99 0.50 -11.12
N PRO A 119 5.27 0.58 -9.99
CA PRO A 119 3.83 0.77 -10.02
C PRO A 119 3.47 2.14 -10.58
N ILE A 120 2.57 2.19 -11.55
CA ILE A 120 2.10 3.41 -12.19
C ILE A 120 0.59 3.50 -12.02
N ASN A 121 0.13 4.66 -11.53
CA ASN A 121 -1.28 5.01 -11.43
C ASN A 121 -1.52 6.28 -12.24
N GLU A 122 -2.13 6.13 -13.41
CA GLU A 122 -2.47 7.20 -14.33
C GLU A 122 -3.99 7.27 -14.50
N LYS A 123 -4.49 8.46 -14.83
CA LYS A 123 -5.92 8.72 -15.05
C LYS A 123 -6.33 8.46 -16.48
#